data_AF-A0AAW3MCZ8-F1
#
_entry.id   AF-A0AAW3MCZ8-F1
#
_cell.length_a   1.000
_cell.length_b   1.000
_cell.length_c   1.000
_cell.angle_alpha   90.00
_cell.angle_beta   90.00
_cell.angle_gamma   90.00
#
_symmetry.space_group_name_H-M   'P 1'
#
loop_
_entity.id
_entity.type
_entity.pdbx_description
1 polymer ?
#
loop_
_entity_poly.entity_id
_entity_poly.type
_entity_poly.pdbx_seq_one_letter_code
_entity_poly.pdbx_strand_id
1 'polypeptide(L)'
;MEQPIVQFDSITVSFEDKAGRRQSIDEFAQGFEHGILFFGHPPETSDIKVVLDLKTNFGERTFRFNFCRMDRAIGHYLIDGLVWKWVILWEWYYQESYQTGESYHINRPKEGIRDFYRQVDVQNETCSNDYLESGILEEDVSFTDSYTNFENLDWVTEGDPINTLERMRNQGVFFEYYFKTWIDLEHSLPAIRRVMDELYAHTPE
;
A
#
# COMPACT_ATOMS: atom_id res chain seq x y z
N MET A 1 18.91 -3.09 -19.60
CA MET A 1 19.38 -3.50 -18.25
C MET A 1 18.15 -3.86 -17.47
N GLU A 2 18.07 -5.08 -16.94
CA GLU A 2 17.02 -5.44 -15.99
C GLU A 2 17.16 -4.55 -14.75
N GLN A 3 16.07 -3.93 -14.31
CA GLN A 3 16.10 -3.13 -13.09
C GLN A 3 16.31 -4.06 -11.90
N PRO A 4 17.18 -3.71 -10.93
CA PRO A 4 17.45 -4.56 -9.78
C PRO A 4 16.17 -4.76 -8.95
N ILE A 5 15.92 -6.02 -8.57
CA ILE A 5 14.81 -6.40 -7.67
C ILE A 5 15.34 -6.33 -6.23
N VAL A 6 14.68 -5.52 -5.42
CA VAL A 6 15.05 -5.27 -4.02
C VAL A 6 14.31 -6.24 -3.12
N GLN A 7 15.04 -6.73 -2.12
CA GLN A 7 14.52 -7.54 -1.03
C GLN A 7 14.58 -6.72 0.25
N PHE A 8 13.45 -6.53 0.92
CA PHE A 8 13.42 -5.86 2.22
C PHE A 8 13.60 -6.89 3.34
N ASP A 9 14.79 -6.90 3.94
CA ASP A 9 15.09 -7.78 5.09
C ASP A 9 14.40 -7.29 6.35
N SER A 10 14.36 -5.96 6.53
CA SER A 10 13.66 -5.29 7.63
C SER A 10 13.31 -3.86 7.24
N ILE A 11 12.22 -3.38 7.83
CA ILE A 11 11.79 -1.99 7.77
C ILE A 11 11.59 -1.53 9.22
N THR A 12 12.19 -0.42 9.61
CA THR A 12 11.97 0.22 10.91
C THR A 12 11.33 1.57 10.69
N VAL A 13 10.23 1.83 11.39
CA VAL A 13 9.51 3.10 11.33
C VAL A 13 9.82 3.92 12.58
N SER A 14 10.12 5.20 12.37
CA SER A 14 10.26 6.17 13.44
C SER A 14 9.75 7.54 12.99
N PHE A 15 9.56 8.43 13.96
CA PHE A 15 9.06 9.79 13.74
C PHE A 15 10.12 10.79 14.17
N GLU A 16 10.54 11.65 13.25
CA GLU A 16 11.59 12.65 13.46
C GLU A 16 10.95 14.03 13.64
N ASP A 17 11.19 14.66 14.79
CA ASP A 17 10.74 16.02 15.05
C ASP A 17 11.63 17.08 14.40
N LYS A 18 11.24 18.36 14.51
CA LYS A 18 11.99 19.49 13.95
C LYS A 18 13.42 19.61 14.49
N ALA A 19 13.68 19.14 15.70
CA ALA A 19 15.01 19.13 16.30
C ALA A 19 15.85 17.92 15.85
N GLY A 20 15.28 17.03 15.02
CA GLY A 20 15.92 15.81 14.55
C GLY A 20 15.86 14.67 15.57
N ARG A 21 15.10 14.81 16.67
CA ARG A 21 14.91 13.73 17.63
C ARG A 21 13.99 12.70 17.01
N ARG A 22 14.43 11.45 17.02
CA ARG A 22 13.61 10.30 16.60
C ARG A 22 12.84 9.75 17.78
N GLN A 23 11.58 9.41 17.53
CA GLN A 23 10.66 8.74 18.44
C GLN A 23 10.27 7.40 17.82
N SER A 24 10.10 6.37 18.64
CA SER A 24 9.48 5.12 18.20
C SER A 24 8.00 5.33 17.88
N ILE A 25 7.36 4.32 17.28
CA ILE A 25 5.91 4.34 17.06
C ILE A 25 5.17 4.47 18.40
N ASP A 26 5.53 3.67 19.41
CA ASP A 26 4.95 3.74 20.75
C ASP A 26 5.02 5.14 21.36
N GLU A 27 6.20 5.77 21.30
CA GLU A 27 6.41 7.11 21.88
C GLU A 27 5.63 8.19 21.14
N PHE A 28 5.53 8.08 19.81
CA PHE A 28 4.79 9.04 19.00
C PHE A 28 3.28 8.88 19.17
N ALA A 29 2.80 7.64 19.24
CA ALA A 29 1.39 7.31 19.36
C ALA A 29 0.75 7.81 20.68
N GLN A 30 1.54 7.98 21.75
CA GLN A 30 1.05 8.58 23.01
C GLN A 30 0.47 9.99 22.83
N GLY A 31 0.82 10.69 21.75
CA GLY A 31 0.27 12.01 21.43
C GLY A 31 -1.14 11.99 20.82
N PHE A 32 -1.71 10.82 20.55
CA PHE A 32 -2.96 10.66 19.81
C PHE A 32 -4.01 9.91 20.63
N GLU A 33 -5.20 10.51 20.74
CA GLU A 33 -6.34 9.90 21.45
C GLU A 33 -6.95 8.73 20.69
N HIS A 34 -6.96 8.83 19.35
CA HIS A 34 -7.56 7.85 18.45
C HIS A 34 -6.52 7.15 17.59
N GLY A 35 -5.25 7.13 18.00
CA GLY A 35 -4.21 6.50 17.21
C GLY A 35 -3.65 7.34 16.06
N ILE A 36 -2.67 6.77 15.37
CA ILE A 36 -1.78 7.49 14.43
C ILE A 36 -2.11 7.32 12.95
N LEU A 37 -3.02 6.41 12.60
CA LEU A 37 -3.41 6.14 11.21
C LEU A 37 -4.90 6.41 11.01
N PHE A 38 -5.28 6.87 9.83
CA PHE A 38 -6.68 7.00 9.39
C PHE A 38 -7.55 7.98 10.20
N PHE A 39 -6.93 8.85 11.02
CA PHE A 39 -7.59 9.94 11.73
C PHE A 39 -7.02 11.30 11.31
N GLY A 40 -7.72 12.38 11.69
CA GLY A 40 -7.21 13.73 11.48
C GLY A 40 -5.89 13.94 12.22
N HIS A 41 -4.84 14.33 11.49
CA HIS A 41 -3.55 14.65 12.10
C HIS A 41 -3.59 16.01 12.81
N PRO A 42 -3.24 16.09 14.10
CA PRO A 42 -3.20 17.35 14.84
C PRO A 42 -2.22 18.36 14.20
N PRO A 43 -2.50 19.68 14.21
CA PRO A 43 -1.62 20.69 13.62
C PRO A 43 -0.17 20.63 14.12
N GLU A 44 0.04 20.19 15.35
CA GLU A 44 1.33 20.01 16.02
C GLU A 44 2.23 19.00 15.30
N THR A 45 1.65 18.12 14.48
CA THR A 45 2.37 17.09 13.73
C THR A 45 2.87 17.55 12.35
N SER A 46 2.60 18.80 11.97
CA SER A 46 2.93 19.36 10.65
C SER A 46 4.42 19.36 10.29
N ASP A 47 5.29 19.52 11.29
CA ASP A 47 6.76 19.49 11.15
C ASP A 47 7.36 18.08 11.38
N ILE A 48 6.54 17.06 11.65
CA ILE A 48 7.00 15.68 11.89
C ILE A 48 7.27 14.97 10.57
N LYS A 49 8.36 14.21 10.53
CA LYS A 49 8.68 13.32 9.42
C LYS A 49 8.54 11.86 9.82
N VAL A 50 7.89 11.08 8.99
CA VAL A 50 8.00 9.62 9.00
C VAL A 50 9.34 9.25 8.42
N VAL A 51 10.04 8.36 9.11
CA VAL A 51 11.34 7.82 8.72
C VAL A 51 11.20 6.31 8.58
N LEU A 52 11.50 5.80 7.39
CA LEU A 52 11.58 4.37 7.10
C LEU A 52 13.04 4.00 6.89
N ASP A 53 13.64 3.31 7.85
CA ASP A 53 14.97 2.71 7.71
C ASP A 53 14.83 1.29 7.15
N LEU A 54 15.32 1.10 5.93
CA LEU A 54 15.23 -0.13 5.14
C LEU A 54 16.57 -0.85 5.16
N LYS A 55 16.58 -2.11 5.56
CA LYS A 55 17.70 -3.01 5.30
C LYS A 55 17.36 -3.85 4.07
N THR A 56 18.24 -3.81 3.06
CA THR A 56 18.01 -4.49 1.79
C THR A 56 19.18 -5.35 1.36
N ASN A 57 18.96 -6.23 0.38
CA ASN A 57 20.01 -6.97 -0.33
C ASN A 57 21.08 -6.07 -1.00
N PHE A 58 20.83 -4.76 -1.16
CA PHE A 58 21.79 -3.78 -1.67
C PHE A 58 22.35 -2.84 -0.59
N GLY A 59 22.11 -3.14 0.70
CA GLY A 59 22.53 -2.33 1.84
C GLY A 59 21.39 -1.54 2.47
N GLU A 60 21.75 -0.59 3.33
CA GLU A 60 20.82 0.21 4.11
C GLU A 60 20.37 1.46 3.35
N ARG A 61 19.08 1.80 3.45
CA ARG A 61 18.50 3.01 2.85
C ARG A 61 17.52 3.64 3.83
N THR A 62 17.52 4.96 3.92
CA THR A 62 16.50 5.69 4.69
C THR A 62 15.61 6.49 3.76
N PHE A 63 14.30 6.30 3.90
CA PHE A 63 13.29 7.15 3.28
C PHE A 63 12.66 8.07 4.32
N ARG A 64 12.34 9.31 3.93
CA ARG A 64 11.70 10.31 4.80
C ARG A 64 10.61 11.06 4.06
N PHE A 65 9.50 11.30 4.73
CA PHE A 65 8.41 12.15 4.24
C PHE A 65 7.67 12.80 5.40
N ASN A 66 7.02 13.94 5.15
CA ASN A 66 6.24 14.61 6.19
C ASN A 66 5.03 13.75 6.58
N PHE A 67 4.76 13.61 7.87
CA PHE A 67 3.64 12.83 8.40
C PHE A 67 2.29 13.36 7.88
N CYS A 68 2.14 14.69 7.78
CA CYS A 68 0.95 15.33 7.20
C CYS A 68 0.98 15.45 5.67
N ARG A 69 1.88 14.73 4.96
CA ARG A 69 1.89 14.75 3.50
C ARG A 69 0.63 14.05 2.99
N MET A 70 -0.23 14.77 2.28
CA MET A 70 -1.38 14.16 1.59
C MET A 70 -0.94 13.40 0.33
N ASP A 71 -1.50 12.22 0.12
CA ASP A 71 -1.59 11.61 -1.19
C ASP A 71 -2.82 12.19 -1.92
N ARG A 72 -2.58 12.87 -3.04
CA ARG A 72 -3.65 13.56 -3.77
C ARG A 72 -4.54 12.62 -4.57
N ALA A 73 -4.05 11.44 -4.94
CA ALA A 73 -4.84 10.50 -5.72
C ALA A 73 -5.90 9.84 -4.82
N ILE A 74 -5.57 9.63 -3.55
CA ILE A 74 -6.38 8.87 -2.61
C ILE A 74 -7.12 9.79 -1.62
N GLY A 75 -6.66 11.03 -1.43
CA GLY A 75 -7.30 11.96 -0.49
C GLY A 75 -6.99 11.67 0.99
N HIS A 76 -6.01 10.81 1.28
CA HIS A 76 -5.56 10.44 2.62
C HIS A 76 -4.11 10.88 2.88
N TYR A 77 -3.64 10.80 4.14
CA TYR A 77 -2.22 11.01 4.43
C TYR A 77 -1.38 9.89 3.81
N LEU A 78 -0.17 10.21 3.38
CA LEU A 78 0.71 9.29 2.67
C LEU A 78 1.05 8.06 3.51
N ILE A 79 1.16 8.20 4.84
CA ILE A 79 1.38 7.05 5.72
C ILE A 79 0.17 6.11 5.71
N ASP A 80 -1.05 6.64 5.76
CA ASP A 80 -2.29 5.87 5.66
C ASP A 80 -2.37 5.14 4.32
N GLY A 81 -2.12 5.85 3.22
CA GLY A 81 -2.17 5.28 1.87
C GLY A 81 -1.11 4.19 1.66
N LEU A 82 0.06 4.32 2.29
CA LEU A 82 1.12 3.33 2.22
C LEU A 82 0.75 2.06 3.01
N VAL A 83 0.21 2.18 4.22
CA VAL A 83 -0.29 1.04 5.00
C VAL A 83 -1.43 0.35 4.27
N TRP A 84 -2.39 1.12 3.76
CA TRP A 84 -3.53 0.58 3.03
C TRP A 84 -3.09 -0.22 1.79
N LYS A 85 -2.18 0.33 0.99
CA LYS A 85 -1.60 -0.36 -0.17
C LYS A 85 -0.89 -1.66 0.22
N TRP A 86 -0.19 -1.66 1.35
CA TRP A 86 0.50 -2.85 1.85
C TRP A 86 -0.47 -3.94 2.33
N VAL A 87 -1.60 -3.56 2.94
CA VAL A 87 -2.67 -4.51 3.29
C VAL A 87 -3.23 -5.15 2.03
N ILE A 88 -3.62 -4.36 1.03
CA ILE A 88 -4.14 -4.86 -0.26
C ILE A 88 -3.12 -5.82 -0.90
N LEU A 89 -1.84 -5.47 -0.90
CA LEU A 89 -0.77 -6.29 -1.48
C LEU A 89 -0.56 -7.60 -0.71
N TRP A 90 -0.62 -7.58 0.62
CA TRP A 90 -0.56 -8.77 1.48
C TRP A 90 -1.71 -9.72 1.16
N GLU A 91 -2.94 -9.21 1.23
CA GLU A 91 -4.15 -9.99 1.09
C GLU A 91 -4.26 -10.63 -0.29
N TRP A 92 -3.86 -9.89 -1.33
CA TRP A 92 -3.79 -10.42 -2.67
C TRP A 92 -2.68 -11.46 -2.84
N TYR A 93 -1.48 -11.25 -2.29
CA TYR A 93 -0.37 -12.19 -2.49
C TYR A 93 -0.61 -13.52 -1.78
N TYR A 94 -1.03 -13.47 -0.51
CA TYR A 94 -1.27 -14.65 0.31
C TYR A 94 -2.67 -15.25 0.15
N GLN A 95 -3.60 -14.54 -0.50
CA GLN A 95 -4.99 -14.93 -0.64
C GLN A 95 -5.65 -15.15 0.74
N GLU A 96 -5.35 -14.29 1.70
CA GLU A 96 -5.87 -14.33 3.07
C GLU A 96 -6.20 -12.92 3.56
N SER A 97 -7.19 -12.79 4.44
CA SER A 97 -7.44 -11.54 5.17
C SER A 97 -6.25 -11.20 6.06
N TYR A 98 -5.78 -9.95 5.97
CA TYR A 98 -4.66 -9.48 6.77
C TYR A 98 -5.02 -9.47 8.27
N GLN A 99 -6.26 -9.10 8.59
CA GLN A 99 -6.74 -8.98 9.97
C GLN A 99 -7.03 -10.33 10.61
N THR A 100 -7.71 -11.22 9.90
CA THR A 100 -8.20 -12.50 10.48
C THR A 100 -7.32 -13.69 10.14
N GLY A 101 -6.49 -13.60 9.10
CA GLY A 101 -5.75 -14.73 8.53
C GLY A 101 -6.64 -15.75 7.81
N GLU A 102 -7.93 -15.45 7.63
CA GLU A 102 -8.85 -16.34 6.93
C GLU A 102 -8.55 -16.33 5.43
N SER A 103 -8.32 -17.52 4.85
CA SER A 103 -8.07 -17.65 3.41
C SER A 103 -9.32 -17.35 2.59
N TYR A 104 -9.15 -16.62 1.50
CA TYR A 104 -10.22 -16.44 0.52
C TYR A 104 -10.43 -17.76 -0.25
N HIS A 105 -11.64 -18.33 -0.20
CA HIS A 105 -11.98 -19.58 -0.90
C HIS A 105 -12.16 -19.40 -2.43
N ILE A 106 -11.38 -18.53 -3.07
CA ILE A 106 -11.56 -18.17 -4.47
C ILE A 106 -10.69 -19.08 -5.34
N ASN A 107 -11.27 -20.20 -5.78
CA ASN A 107 -10.78 -20.96 -6.93
C ASN A 107 -11.06 -20.17 -8.22
N ARG A 108 -10.30 -19.09 -8.50
CA ARG A 108 -10.35 -18.47 -9.84
C ARG A 108 -9.48 -19.32 -10.79
N PRO A 109 -10.05 -19.94 -11.85
CA PRO A 109 -9.26 -20.70 -12.80
C PRO A 109 -8.27 -19.77 -13.51
N LYS A 110 -6.99 -20.14 -13.53
CA LYS A 110 -5.92 -19.39 -14.22
C LYS A 110 -6.25 -19.08 -15.70
N GLU A 111 -7.13 -19.87 -16.32
CA GLU A 111 -7.47 -19.78 -17.73
C GLU A 111 -8.59 -18.77 -18.05
N GLY A 112 -9.53 -18.52 -17.15
CA GLY A 112 -10.63 -17.56 -17.39
C GLY A 112 -10.24 -16.09 -17.23
N ILE A 113 -9.16 -15.84 -16.50
CA ILE A 113 -8.67 -14.50 -16.19
C ILE A 113 -8.00 -13.83 -17.42
N ARG A 114 -7.32 -14.62 -18.26
CA ARG A 114 -6.64 -14.09 -19.45
C ARG A 114 -7.61 -13.57 -20.51
N ASP A 115 -8.72 -14.29 -20.71
CA ASP A 115 -9.77 -13.87 -21.63
C ASP A 115 -10.60 -12.71 -21.07
N PHE A 116 -10.77 -12.62 -19.75
CA PHE A 116 -11.40 -11.49 -19.08
C PHE A 116 -10.58 -10.20 -19.25
N TYR A 117 -9.28 -10.21 -18.95
CA TYR A 117 -8.44 -9.00 -19.11
C TYR A 117 -8.22 -8.60 -20.57
N ARG A 118 -8.19 -9.55 -21.51
CA ARG A 118 -8.19 -9.22 -22.94
C ARG A 118 -9.50 -8.53 -23.38
N GLN A 119 -10.63 -8.86 -22.77
CA GLN A 119 -11.91 -8.18 -23.04
C GLN A 119 -11.98 -6.81 -22.33
N VAL A 120 -11.39 -6.68 -21.13
CA VAL A 120 -11.27 -5.41 -20.41
C VAL A 120 -10.32 -4.43 -21.11
N ASP A 121 -9.20 -4.88 -21.66
CA ASP A 121 -8.32 -4.04 -22.50
C ASP A 121 -9.06 -3.47 -23.73
N VAL A 122 -9.86 -4.31 -24.39
CA VAL A 122 -10.70 -3.89 -25.54
C VAL A 122 -11.83 -2.96 -25.11
N GLN A 123 -12.44 -3.18 -23.93
CA GLN A 123 -13.42 -2.26 -23.36
C GLN A 123 -12.80 -0.92 -22.93
N ASN A 124 -11.57 -0.91 -22.41
CA ASN A 124 -10.86 0.29 -21.97
C ASN A 124 -10.37 1.17 -23.14
N GLU A 125 -9.99 0.57 -24.28
CA GLU A 125 -9.81 1.32 -25.54
C GLU A 125 -11.11 2.03 -25.99
N THR A 126 -12.28 1.53 -25.55
CA THR A 126 -13.59 2.09 -25.87
C THR A 126 -14.09 3.09 -24.80
N CYS A 127 -13.86 2.81 -23.50
CA CYS A 127 -14.32 3.61 -22.36
C CYS A 127 -13.45 4.82 -22.02
N SER A 128 -12.19 4.86 -22.49
CA SER A 128 -11.32 6.04 -22.29
C SER A 128 -11.85 7.33 -22.95
N ASN A 129 -12.87 7.24 -23.81
CA ASN A 129 -13.53 8.41 -24.40
C ASN A 129 -14.76 8.90 -23.60
N ASP A 130 -15.40 8.06 -22.77
CA ASP A 130 -16.64 8.43 -22.04
C ASP A 130 -16.37 9.00 -20.63
N TYR A 131 -15.25 8.61 -20.00
CA TYR A 131 -14.89 9.03 -18.64
C TYR A 131 -14.53 10.52 -18.50
N LEU A 132 -14.19 11.21 -19.60
CA LEU A 132 -13.92 12.65 -19.60
C LEU A 132 -15.19 13.52 -19.67
N GLU A 133 -16.36 12.95 -19.96
CA GLU A 133 -17.61 13.70 -20.10
C GLU A 133 -18.62 13.52 -18.95
N SER A 134 -18.51 12.45 -18.14
CA SER A 134 -19.45 12.21 -17.04
C SER A 134 -18.80 12.48 -15.68
N GLY A 135 -19.01 13.70 -15.17
CA GLY A 135 -18.63 14.10 -13.81
C GLY A 135 -19.41 13.34 -12.74
N ILE A 136 -19.08 12.06 -12.54
CA ILE A 136 -19.64 11.22 -11.48
C ILE A 136 -18.90 11.53 -10.19
N LEU A 137 -19.65 11.99 -9.19
CA LEU A 137 -19.24 12.11 -7.80
C LEU A 137 -19.20 10.70 -7.22
N GLU A 138 -18.03 10.26 -6.76
CA GLU A 138 -17.87 9.00 -6.02
C GLU A 138 -18.63 9.10 -4.68
N GLU A 139 -19.69 8.32 -4.52
CA GLU A 139 -20.34 8.09 -3.23
C GLU A 139 -19.46 7.16 -2.38
N ASP A 140 -19.37 7.47 -1.08
CA ASP A 140 -18.52 6.86 -0.06
C ASP A 140 -18.38 5.33 -0.19
N VAL A 141 -17.24 4.89 -0.73
CA VAL A 141 -16.86 3.48 -0.72
C VAL A 141 -16.27 3.18 0.66
N SER A 142 -17.02 2.43 1.47
CA SER A 142 -16.55 1.91 2.75
C SER A 142 -15.50 0.81 2.51
N PHE A 143 -14.21 1.16 2.54
CA PHE A 143 -13.06 0.27 2.28
C PHE A 143 -12.68 -0.68 3.44
N THR A 144 -13.59 -0.92 4.38
CA THR A 144 -13.33 -1.65 5.63
C THR A 144 -13.50 -3.17 5.54
N ASP A 145 -13.92 -3.73 4.40
CA ASP A 145 -14.04 -5.18 4.24
C ASP A 145 -12.81 -5.77 3.51
N SER A 146 -12.17 -6.75 4.14
CA SER A 146 -11.06 -7.55 3.60
C SER A 146 -11.37 -8.16 2.22
N TYR A 147 -12.64 -8.55 1.98
CA TYR A 147 -13.04 -9.05 0.67
C TYR A 147 -12.98 -7.94 -0.41
N THR A 148 -13.31 -6.70 -0.04
CA THR A 148 -13.18 -5.53 -0.93
C THR A 148 -11.70 -5.22 -1.17
N ASN A 149 -10.82 -5.29 -0.17
CA ASN A 149 -9.39 -5.04 -0.34
C ASN A 149 -8.69 -6.06 -1.25
N PHE A 150 -9.10 -7.33 -1.20
CA PHE A 150 -8.69 -8.35 -2.16
C PHE A 150 -9.06 -8.00 -3.61
N GLU A 151 -10.31 -7.58 -3.86
CA GLU A 151 -10.77 -7.14 -5.18
C GLU A 151 -10.21 -5.75 -5.56
N ASN A 152 -9.81 -4.94 -4.58
CA ASN A 152 -9.26 -3.59 -4.80
C ASN A 152 -7.86 -3.60 -5.40
N LEU A 153 -7.03 -4.66 -5.27
CA LEU A 153 -5.78 -4.68 -6.04
C LEU A 153 -6.07 -4.67 -7.54
N ASP A 154 -7.15 -5.34 -7.96
CA ASP A 154 -7.58 -5.31 -9.36
C ASP A 154 -7.95 -3.87 -9.78
N TRP A 155 -8.60 -3.06 -8.92
CA TRP A 155 -8.92 -1.65 -9.17
C TRP A 155 -7.70 -0.71 -9.09
N VAL A 156 -6.83 -0.89 -8.09
CA VAL A 156 -5.63 -0.07 -7.87
C VAL A 156 -4.58 -0.29 -8.96
N THR A 157 -4.54 -1.48 -9.56
CA THR A 157 -3.67 -1.80 -10.70
C THR A 157 -4.38 -1.68 -12.05
N GLU A 158 -5.68 -1.38 -12.07
CA GLU A 158 -6.42 -1.11 -13.29
C GLU A 158 -5.84 0.13 -13.97
N GLY A 159 -5.24 -0.07 -15.14
CA GLY A 159 -4.55 1.01 -15.87
C GLY A 159 -3.13 1.33 -15.37
N ASP A 160 -2.55 0.57 -14.43
CA ASP A 160 -1.13 0.67 -14.07
C ASP A 160 -0.27 -0.06 -15.13
N PRO A 161 0.50 0.65 -15.97
CA PRO A 161 1.31 0.02 -17.01
C PRO A 161 2.54 -0.73 -16.48
N ILE A 162 2.88 -0.54 -15.20
CA ILE A 162 4.04 -1.12 -14.53
C ILE A 162 3.61 -2.33 -13.69
N ASN A 163 2.63 -2.16 -12.80
CA ASN A 163 2.14 -3.22 -11.90
C ASN A 163 0.94 -3.97 -12.45
N THR A 164 1.10 -4.64 -13.59
CA THR A 164 0.01 -5.50 -14.07
C THR A 164 -0.12 -6.76 -13.22
N LEU A 165 -1.35 -7.22 -12.98
CA LEU A 165 -1.62 -8.45 -12.24
C LEU A 165 -0.92 -9.67 -12.85
N GLU A 166 -0.86 -9.75 -14.19
CA GLU A 166 -0.13 -10.83 -14.88
C GLU A 166 1.35 -10.81 -14.51
N ARG A 167 1.97 -9.63 -14.48
CA ARG A 167 3.39 -9.50 -14.12
C ARG A 167 3.62 -9.83 -12.66
N MET A 168 2.82 -9.29 -11.76
CA MET A 168 2.92 -9.55 -10.32
C MET A 168 2.75 -11.05 -10.03
N ARG A 169 1.78 -11.73 -10.67
CA ARG A 169 1.55 -13.18 -10.50
C ARG A 169 2.68 -14.04 -11.06
N ASN A 170 3.19 -13.70 -12.24
CA ASN A 170 4.18 -14.53 -12.92
C ASN A 170 5.60 -14.32 -12.37
N GLN A 171 5.90 -13.13 -11.83
CA GLN A 171 7.25 -12.76 -11.40
C GLN A 171 7.36 -12.61 -9.88
N GLY A 172 6.25 -12.53 -9.14
CA GLY A 172 6.28 -12.34 -7.68
C GLY A 172 6.88 -10.99 -7.28
N VAL A 173 6.76 -9.96 -8.13
CA VAL A 173 7.33 -8.63 -7.89
C VAL A 173 6.27 -7.53 -7.94
N PHE A 174 6.54 -6.43 -7.24
CA PHE A 174 5.74 -5.21 -7.28
C PHE A 174 6.67 -3.99 -7.43
N PHE A 175 6.25 -2.97 -8.14
CA PHE A 175 6.97 -1.71 -8.25
C PHE A 175 6.43 -0.71 -7.22
N GLU A 176 7.27 -0.41 -6.23
CA GLU A 176 6.96 0.56 -5.19
C GLU A 176 7.31 1.98 -5.69
N TYR A 177 6.29 2.72 -6.08
CA TYR A 177 6.42 4.07 -6.65
C TYR A 177 7.11 5.08 -5.73
N TYR A 178 6.94 4.99 -4.41
CA TYR A 178 7.58 5.94 -3.49
C TYR A 178 9.08 5.70 -3.38
N PHE A 179 9.51 4.43 -3.43
CA PHE A 179 10.93 4.04 -3.41
C PHE A 179 11.54 3.94 -4.81
N LYS A 180 10.70 3.98 -5.86
CA LYS A 180 11.05 3.79 -7.27
C LYS A 180 11.85 2.51 -7.50
N THR A 181 11.38 1.41 -6.92
CA THR A 181 12.08 0.13 -6.98
C THR A 181 11.13 -1.04 -7.19
N TRP A 182 11.60 -2.06 -7.89
CA TRP A 182 10.97 -3.37 -7.85
C TRP A 182 11.28 -4.02 -6.51
N ILE A 183 10.26 -4.62 -5.90
CA ILE A 183 10.35 -5.38 -4.66
C ILE A 183 9.99 -6.83 -4.95
N ASP A 184 10.74 -7.74 -4.35
CA ASP A 184 10.42 -9.16 -4.26
C ASP A 184 9.31 -9.35 -3.20
N LEU A 185 8.13 -9.81 -3.61
CA LEU A 185 6.98 -9.92 -2.72
C LEU A 185 7.15 -11.02 -1.68
N GLU A 186 7.64 -12.20 -2.10
CA GLU A 186 7.81 -13.35 -1.21
C GLU A 186 8.73 -13.00 -0.03
N HIS A 187 9.83 -12.31 -0.33
CA HIS A 187 10.82 -11.93 0.68
C HIS A 187 10.40 -10.70 1.50
N SER A 188 9.82 -9.69 0.85
CA SER A 188 9.63 -8.37 1.47
C SER A 188 8.34 -8.25 2.28
N LEU A 189 7.28 -9.00 1.93
CA LEU A 189 5.98 -8.90 2.60
C LEU A 189 6.06 -9.21 4.11
N PRO A 190 6.84 -10.20 4.59
CA PRO A 190 7.02 -10.41 6.04
C PRO A 190 7.60 -9.20 6.78
N ALA A 191 8.54 -8.47 6.15
CA ALA A 191 9.08 -7.23 6.74
C ALA A 191 8.05 -6.10 6.74
N ILE A 192 7.25 -6.00 5.68
CA ILE A 192 6.16 -5.04 5.56
C ILE A 192 5.06 -5.33 6.60
N ARG A 193 4.66 -6.59 6.77
CA ARG A 193 3.65 -7.00 7.77
C ARG A 193 4.02 -6.58 9.18
N ARG A 194 5.29 -6.75 9.59
CA ARG A 194 5.74 -6.29 10.91
C ARG A 194 5.49 -4.80 11.13
N VAL A 195 5.72 -3.98 10.11
CA VAL A 195 5.43 -2.54 10.19
C VAL A 195 3.94 -2.26 10.27
N MET A 196 3.13 -2.95 9.45
CA MET A 196 1.67 -2.81 9.51
C MET A 196 1.16 -3.18 10.90
N ASP A 197 1.60 -4.31 11.46
CA ASP A 197 1.21 -4.79 12.79
C ASP A 197 1.59 -3.77 13.89
N GLU A 198 2.81 -3.23 13.83
CA GLU A 198 3.28 -2.21 14.78
C GLU A 198 2.45 -0.91 14.69
N LEU A 199 2.09 -0.46 13.48
CA LEU A 199 1.26 0.75 13.32
C LEU A 199 -0.20 0.51 13.74
N TYR A 200 -0.78 -0.64 13.38
CA TYR A 200 -2.16 -1.00 13.73
C TYR A 200 -2.38 -1.23 15.22
N ALA A 201 -1.35 -1.67 15.97
CA ALA A 201 -1.42 -1.77 17.42
C ALA A 201 -1.75 -0.44 18.11
N HIS A 202 -1.59 0.67 17.39
CA HIS A 202 -1.91 2.01 17.85
C HIS A 202 -3.07 2.64 17.06
N THR A 203 -3.96 1.83 16.48
CA THR A 203 -5.21 2.28 15.88
C THR A 203 -6.37 1.67 16.67
N PRO A 204 -7.34 2.44 17.16
CA PRO A 204 -8.49 1.91 17.89
C PRO A 204 -9.37 1.01 17.00
N GLU A 205 -10.04 0.04 17.64
CA GLU A 205 -11.06 -0.83 17.04
C GLU A 205 -12.31 -0.07 16.56
#